data_AF-A0A3D1NRH1-F1
#
_entry.id   AF-A0A3D1NRH1-F1
#
_cell.length_a   1.000
_cell.length_b   1.000
_cell.length_c   1.000
_cell.angle_alpha   90.00
_cell.angle_beta   90.00
_cell.angle_gamma   90.00
#
_symmetry.space_group_name_H-M   'P 1'
#
loop_
_entity.id
_entity.type
_entity.pdbx_description
1 polymer ?
#
loop_
_entity_poly.entity_id
_entity_poly.type
_entity_poly.pdbx_seq_one_letter_code
_entity_poly.pdbx_strand_id
1 'polypeptide(L)' 'MKSSELHRLILKNGWRSIRQAGSHVIYEKDGKTVSVPFHGSKEMGSGIARRFIREMGLK' A
#
# COMPACT_ATOMS: atom_id res chain seq x y z
N MET A 1 0.12 -9.90 7.91
CA MET A 1 0.38 -8.48 8.22
C MET A 1 -0.92 -7.73 8.11
N LYS A 2 -1.18 -6.79 9.01
CA LYS A 2 -2.37 -5.93 8.95
C LYS A 2 -2.27 -5.01 7.75
N SER A 3 -3.40 -4.61 7.16
CA SER A 3 -3.39 -3.61 6.08
C SER A 3 -2.70 -2.32 6.55
N SER A 4 -2.97 -1.85 7.76
CA SER A 4 -2.27 -0.69 8.32
C SER A 4 -0.74 -0.84 8.41
N GLU A 5 -0.20 -2.06 8.50
CA GLU A 5 1.25 -2.29 8.47
C GLU A 5 1.80 -2.15 7.05
N LEU A 6 1.10 -2.68 6.05
CA LEU A 6 1.49 -2.52 4.64
C LEU A 6 1.49 -1.05 4.23
N HIS A 7 0.47 -0.29 4.62
CA HIS A 7 0.39 1.15 4.29
C HIS A 7 1.50 1.96 4.98
N ARG A 8 1.86 1.62 6.23
CA ARG A 8 3.02 2.22 6.90
C ARG A 8 4.33 1.87 6.19
N LEU A 9 4.47 0.64 5.69
CA LEU A 9 5.65 0.20 4.94
C LEU A 9 5.79 0.95 3.60
N ILE A 10 4.68 1.13 2.88
CA ILE A 10 4.62 1.90 1.64
C ILE A 10 5.15 3.32 1.85
N LEU A 11 4.61 4.02 2.86
CA LEU A 11 5.02 5.39 3.21
C LEU A 11 6.50 5.47 3.59
N LYS A 12 7.00 4.51 4.39
CA LYS A 12 8.43 4.43 4.76
C LYS A 12 9.36 4.26 3.57
N ASN A 13 8.89 3.64 2.49
CA ASN A 13 9.65 3.42 1.26
C ASN A 13 9.54 4.60 0.26
N GLY A 14 9.08 5.77 0.73
CA GLY A 14 9.09 7.02 -0.03
C GLY A 14 7.91 7.21 -0.98
N TRP A 15 6.91 6.34 -0.91
CA TRP A 15 5.65 6.54 -1.62
C TRP A 15 4.78 7.58 -0.90
N ARG A 16 4.06 8.40 -1.67
CA ARG A 16 3.16 9.43 -1.16
C ARG A 16 1.72 9.03 -1.38
N SER A 17 0.87 9.10 -0.36
CA SER A 17 -0.57 8.94 -0.53
C SER A 17 -1.13 10.20 -1.17
N ILE A 18 -1.66 10.10 -2.38
CA ILE A 18 -2.19 11.25 -3.13
C ILE A 18 -3.71 11.33 -3.12
N ARG A 19 -4.40 10.20 -2.89
CA ARG A 19 -5.87 10.15 -2.85
C ARG A 19 -6.35 8.92 -2.11
N GLN A 20 -7.49 9.03 -1.44
CA GLN A 20 -8.26 7.88 -0.97
C GLN A 20 -9.69 7.97 -1.50
N ALA A 21 -10.21 6.86 -2.02
CA ALA A 21 -11.60 6.71 -2.42
C ALA A 21 -12.13 5.40 -1.83
N GLY A 22 -13.05 5.51 -0.87
CA GLY A 22 -13.52 4.36 -0.09
C GLY A 22 -12.35 3.61 0.57
N SER A 23 -12.30 2.30 0.36
CA SER A 23 -11.27 1.41 0.90
C SER A 23 -10.03 1.31 0.02
N HIS A 24 -9.78 2.24 -0.90
CA HIS A 24 -8.57 2.22 -1.74
C HIS A 24 -7.76 3.51 -1.58
N VAL A 25 -6.47 3.36 -1.30
CA VAL A 25 -5.50 4.47 -1.23
C VAL A 25 -4.62 4.43 -2.48
N ILE A 26 -4.50 5.55 -3.17
CA ILE A 26 -3.62 5.71 -4.32
C ILE A 26 -2.31 6.31 -3.83
N TYR A 27 -1.22 5.60 -4.13
CA TYR A 27 0.13 6.01 -3.85
C TYR A 27 0.84 6.44 -5.13
N GLU A 28 1.71 7.45 -5.03
CA GLU A 28 2.57 7.92 -6.10
C GLU A 28 4.04 7.88 -5.68
N LYS A 29 4.91 7.51 -6.62
CA LYS A 29 6.36 7.63 -6.50
C LYS A 29 6.98 7.67 -7.91
N ASP A 30 7.81 8.66 -8.17
CA ASP A 30 8.55 8.83 -9.43
C ASP A 30 7.63 8.79 -10.67
N GLY A 31 6.43 9.38 -10.58
CA GLY A 31 5.44 9.40 -11.66
C GLY A 31 4.63 8.11 -11.81
N LYS A 32 4.91 7.06 -11.02
CA LYS A 32 4.12 5.82 -10.99
C LYS A 32 3.06 5.89 -9.91
N THR A 33 1.82 5.54 -10.27
CA THR A 33 0.70 5.43 -9.32
C THR A 33 0.27 3.99 -9.07
N VAL A 34 -0.03 3.63 -7.82
CA VAL A 34 -0.52 2.30 -7.43
C VAL A 34 -1.71 2.43 -6.48
N SER A 35 -2.81 1.73 -6.77
CA SER A 35 -3.99 1.64 -5.87
C SER A 35 -3.87 0.44 -4.95
N VAL A 36 -3.96 0.66 -3.63
CA VAL A 36 -3.78 -0.36 -2.59
C VAL A 36 -5.02 -0.39 -1.69
N PRO A 37 -5.62 -1.58 -1.45
CA PRO A 37 -6.78 -1.71 -0.57
C PRO A 37 -6.40 -1.47 0.89
N PHE A 38 -7.25 -0.71 1.58
CA PHE A 38 -7.15 -0.33 2.98
C PHE A 38 -8.38 -0.81 3.76
N HIS A 39 -8.16 -1.76 4.67
CA HIS A 39 -9.19 -2.28 5.59
C HIS A 39 -8.76 -2.12 7.05
N GLY A 40 -8.03 -1.05 7.35
CA GLY A 40 -7.64 -0.65 8.70
C GLY A 40 -6.79 -1.71 9.42
N SER A 41 -7.30 -2.20 10.55
CA SER A 41 -6.62 -3.16 11.42
C SER A 41 -6.77 -4.63 11.00
N LYS A 42 -7.64 -4.94 10.03
CA LYS A 42 -7.81 -6.31 9.54
C LYS A 42 -6.54 -6.80 8.83
N GLU A 43 -6.39 -8.11 8.72
CA GLU A 43 -5.28 -8.74 8.00
C GLU A 43 -5.39 -8.58 6.49
N MET A 44 -4.27 -8.23 5.86
CA MET A 44 -4.16 -8.22 4.41
C MET A 44 -3.92 -9.64 3.93
N GLY A 45 -4.68 -10.09 2.92
CA GLY A 45 -4.45 -11.37 2.28
C GLY A 45 -2.99 -11.51 1.86
N SER A 46 -2.34 -12.62 2.24
CA SER A 46 -0.89 -12.79 2.10
C SER A 46 -0.40 -12.66 0.65
N GLY A 47 -1.18 -13.14 -0.33
CA GLY A 47 -0.89 -12.96 -1.75
C GLY A 47 -0.94 -11.49 -2.21
N ILE A 48 -1.92 -10.73 -1.71
CA ILE A 48 -2.08 -9.30 -2.02
C ILE A 48 -0.92 -8.50 -1.41
N ALA A 49 -0.59 -8.75 -0.14
CA ALA A 49 0.53 -8.11 0.52
C ALA A 49 1.85 -8.36 -0.22
N ARG A 50 2.16 -9.63 -0.55
CA ARG A 50 3.38 -9.99 -1.29
C ARG A 50 3.43 -9.36 -2.67
N ARG A 51 2.30 -9.27 -3.37
CA ARG A 51 2.22 -8.59 -4.66
C ARG A 51 2.69 -7.14 -4.53
N PHE A 52 2.12 -6.39 -3.59
CA PHE A 52 2.48 -4.97 -3.42
C PHE A 52 3.91 -4.78 -2.91
N ILE A 53 4.38 -5.63 -1.99
CA ILE A 53 5.78 -5.60 -1.54
C ILE A 53 6.74 -5.72 -2.72
N ARG A 54 6.49 -6.68 -3.63
CA ARG A 54 7.32 -6.87 -4.83
C ARG A 54 7.14 -5.74 -5.85
N GLU A 55 5.90 -5.39 -6.17
CA GLU A 55 5.56 -4.40 -7.22
C GLU A 55 6.04 -2.98 -6.87
N MET A 56 6.07 -2.65 -5.58
CA MET A 56 6.44 -1.34 -5.06
C MET A 56 7.85 -1.30 -4.44
N GLY A 57 8.59 -2.42 -4.49
CA GLY A 57 9.96 -2.52 -4.00
C GLY A 57 10.10 -2.24 -2.50
N LEU A 58 9.14 -2.69 -1.70
CA LEU A 58 9.08 -2.39 -0.27
C LEU A 58 10.08 -3.26 0.51
N LYS A 59 10.86 -2.64 1.40
CA LYS A 59 11.77 -3.28 2.34
C LYS A 59 11.41 -2.95 3.77
#